data_AF-A0A713VMH4-F1
#
_entry.id   AF-A0A713VMH4-F1
#
_cell.length_a   1.000
_cell.length_b   1.000
_cell.length_c   1.000
_cell.angle_alpha   90.00
_cell.angle_beta   90.00
_cell.angle_gamma   90.00
#
_symmetry.space_group_name_H-M   'P 1'
#
loop_
_entity.id
_entity.type
_entity.pdbx_description
1 polymer ?
#
loop_
_entity_poly.entity_id
_entity_poly.type
_entity_poly.pdbx_seq_one_letter_code
_entity_poly.pdbx_strand_id
1 'polypeptide(L)' 'MASEKIAPLQDAVDLGLATDDEKAQLDEWKKYRVLVNRVDTLNPDWPEKPS' A
#
# COMPACT_ATOMS: atom_id res chain seq x y z
N MET A 1 6.21 3.68 7.36
CA MET A 1 6.51 3.23 5.97
C MET A 1 5.31 2.52 5.36
N ALA A 2 5.24 2.28 4.04
CA ALA A 2 4.10 1.58 3.42
C ALA A 2 3.85 0.21 4.07
N SER A 3 4.90 -0.53 4.42
CA SER A 3 4.81 -1.81 5.12
C SER A 3 4.12 -1.73 6.49
N GLU A 4 4.25 -0.63 7.22
CA GLU A 4 3.58 -0.42 8.52
C GLU A 4 2.07 -0.18 8.37
N LYS A 5 1.64 0.33 7.21
CA LYS A 5 0.21 0.49 6.88
C LYS A 5 -0.37 -0.80 6.30
N ILE A 6 0.42 -1.53 5.50
CA ILE A 6 0.02 -2.81 4.90
C ILE A 6 -0.17 -3.89 5.96
N ALA A 7 0.71 -3.99 6.97
CA ALA A 7 0.66 -5.08 7.96
C ALA A 7 -0.70 -5.21 8.67
N PRO A 8 -1.25 -4.18 9.35
CA PRO A 8 -2.54 -4.30 10.02
C PRO A 8 -3.71 -4.53 9.06
N LEU A 9 -3.67 -3.93 7.86
CA LEU A 9 -4.70 -4.13 6.83
C LEU A 9 -4.68 -5.55 6.27
N GLN A 10 -3.48 -6.12 6.09
CA GLN A 10 -3.31 -7.51 5.66
C GLN A 10 -3.77 -8.47 6.76
N ASP A 11 -3.44 -8.20 8.02
CA ASP A 11 -3.93 -9.00 9.16
C ASP A 11 -5.47 -9.01 9.20
N ALA A 12 -6.12 -7.85 8.99
CA ALA A 12 -7.58 -7.76 8.92
C ALA A 12 -8.15 -8.58 7.76
N VAL A 13 -7.50 -8.57 6.59
CA VAL A 13 -7.91 -9.41 5.45
C VAL A 13 -7.73 -10.89 5.74
N ASP A 14 -6.59 -11.27 6.31
CA ASP A 14 -6.23 -12.66 6.61
C ASP A 14 -7.14 -13.25 7.70
N LEU A 15 -7.57 -12.43 8.66
CA LEU A 15 -8.54 -12.80 9.71
C LEU A 15 -10.00 -12.72 9.24
N GLY A 16 -10.26 -12.25 8.01
CA GLY A 16 -11.62 -12.05 7.49
C GLY A 16 -12.41 -10.93 8.19
N LEU A 17 -11.71 -10.02 8.87
CA LEU A 17 -12.27 -8.88 9.60
C LEU A 17 -12.27 -7.59 8.78
N ALA A 18 -11.58 -7.58 7.63
CA ALA A 18 -11.46 -6.38 6.80
C ALA A 18 -12.80 -5.95 6.20
N THR A 19 -13.12 -4.69 6.43
CA THR A 19 -14.13 -3.93 5.69
C THR A 19 -13.70 -3.75 4.22
N ASP A 20 -14.64 -3.39 3.36
CA ASP A 20 -14.32 -3.14 1.95
C ASP A 20 -13.42 -1.92 1.77
N ASP A 21 -13.54 -0.91 2.64
CA ASP A 21 -12.65 0.24 2.68
C ASP A 21 -11.22 -0.16 3.04
N GLU A 22 -11.04 -1.04 4.04
CA GLU A 22 -9.71 -1.54 4.41
C GLU A 22 -9.07 -2.37 3.30
N LYS A 23 -9.86 -3.13 2.53
CA LYS A 23 -9.36 -3.86 1.36
C LYS A 23 -8.93 -2.90 0.24
N ALA A 24 -9.73 -1.86 -0.03
CA ALA A 24 -9.37 -0.84 -1.00
C ALA A 24 -8.07 -0.12 -0.60
N GLN A 25 -7.98 0.28 0.68
CA GLN A 25 -6.79 0.91 1.23
C GLN A 25 -5.57 -0.01 1.15
N LEU A 26 -5.72 -1.31 1.43
CA LEU A 26 -4.65 -2.31 1.30
C LEU A 26 -4.12 -2.38 -0.13
N ASP A 27 -5.00 -2.36 -1.13
CA ASP A 27 -4.63 -2.41 -2.54
C ASP A 27 -3.88 -1.14 -2.98
N GLU A 28 -4.33 0.03 -2.53
CA GLU A 28 -3.65 1.31 -2.78
C GLU A 28 -2.24 1.31 -2.18
N TRP A 29 -2.09 0.85 -0.93
CA TRP A 29 -0.77 0.76 -0.28
C TRP A 29 0.16 -0.25 -0.96
N LYS A 30 -0.36 -1.41 -1.39
CA LYS A 30 0.40 -2.39 -2.15
C LYS A 30 0.87 -1.82 -3.49
N LYS A 31 -0.01 -1.13 -4.22
CA LYS A 31 0.30 -0.45 -5.48
C LYS A 31 1.36 0.63 -5.27
N TYR A 32 1.19 1.50 -4.27
CA TYR A 32 2.15 2.54 -3.91
C TYR A 32 3.53 1.94 -3.63
N ARG A 33 3.62 0.90 -2.79
CA ARG A 33 4.90 0.24 -2.48
C ARG A 33 5.61 -0.27 -3.74
N VAL A 34 4.87 -0.86 -4.67
CA VAL A 34 5.41 -1.34 -5.95
C VAL A 34 5.90 -0.18 -6.82
N LEU A 35 5.13 0.91 -6.91
CA LEU A 35 5.50 2.09 -7.68
C LEU A 35 6.78 2.73 -7.12
N VAL A 36 6.86 2.93 -5.80
CA VAL A 36 8.06 3.45 -5.13
C VAL A 36 9.29 2.60 -5.44
N ASN A 37 9.16 1.27 -5.38
CA ASN A 37 10.28 0.36 -5.67
C ASN A 37 10.69 0.33 -7.16
N ARG A 38 9.88 0.89 -8.06
CA ARG A 38 10.13 0.95 -9.50
C ARG A 38 10.55 2.33 -9.98
N VAL A 39 10.59 3.33 -9.10
CA VAL A 39 11.02 4.68 -9.48
C VAL A 39 12.46 4.62 -10.00
N ASP A 40 12.66 5.19 -11.18
CA ASP A 40 13.99 5.43 -11.72
C ASP A 40 14.69 6.49 -10.86
N THR A 41 15.79 6.12 -10.23
CA THR A 41 16.52 7.01 -9.31
C THR A 41 17.32 8.09 -10.05
N LEU A 42 17.50 7.99 -11.37
CA LEU A 42 18.17 8.98 -12.20
C LEU A 42 17.23 10.10 -12.67
N ASN A 43 15.93 9.81 -12.78
CA ASN A 43 14.89 10.79 -13.07
C ASN A 43 13.61 10.45 -12.27
N PRO A 44 13.58 10.79 -10.97
CA PRO A 44 12.56 10.28 -10.08
C PRO A 44 11.21 10.97 -10.28
N ASP A 45 10.20 10.17 -10.65
CA ASP A 45 8.78 10.52 -10.55
C ASP A 45 8.16 9.70 -9.41
N TRP A 46 8.09 10.30 -8.23
CA TRP A 46 7.62 9.60 -7.03
C TRP A 46 6.09 9.54 -6.99
N PRO A 47 5.49 8.36 -6.77
CA PRO A 47 4.04 8.24 -6.66
C PRO A 47 3.51 8.96 -5.42
N GLU A 48 2.25 9.39 -5.47
CA GLU A 48 1.57 9.98 -4.31
C GLU A 48 1.21 8.91 -3.26
N LYS A 49 1.36 9.28 -1.99
CA LYS A 49 1.06 8.42 -0.85
C LYS A 49 -0.46 8.29 -0.69
N PRO A 50 -1.01 7.06 -0.55
CA PRO A 50 -2.42 6.84 -0.26
C PRO A 50 -2.84 7.45 1.09
N SER A 51 -4.13 7.77 1.22
CA SER A 51 -4.72 8.33 2.44
C SER A 51 -5.08 7.26 3.48
#